data_AF-A0A6A0A4R3-F1
#
_entry.id   AF-A0A6A0A4R3-F1
#
_cell.length_a   1.000
_cell.length_b   1.000
_cell.length_c   1.000
_cell.angle_alpha   90.00
_cell.angle_beta   90.00
_cell.angle_gamma   90.00
#
_symmetry.space_group_name_H-M   'P 1'
#
loop_
_entity.id
_entity.type
_entity.pdbx_description
1 polymer ?
#
loop_
_entity_poly.entity_id
_entity_poly.type
_entity_poly.pdbx_seq_one_letter_code
_entity_poly.pdbx_strand_id
1 'polypeptide(L)'
;MWLMPAAAAQVVPVATAAWGSRYLGSLQLTMNITSRRLVSVRGTPILLGGIGSSNPVMPDPAMAAWVAEKGAAINAFQTQVIGRASVPIRRAPYGNESAIGNLATAAAAAYWRSTWEPQLNGPLYLVLQNSGGLRADIAPGPISVGDAFAVQPFGNLLAVKQFDGYQIYLALEVGVSNLGTTNSGGRFPQ
;
A
#
# COMPACT_ATOMS: atom_id res chain seq x y z
N MET A 1 -54.78 -15.15 4.49
CA MET A 1 -54.06 -14.88 3.23
C MET A 1 -54.10 -13.37 3.00
N TRP A 2 -53.05 -12.66 3.38
CA TRP A 2 -52.92 -11.22 3.12
C TRP A 2 -51.73 -11.02 2.18
N LEU A 3 -52.02 -10.72 0.91
CA LEU A 3 -51.04 -10.35 -0.09
C LEU A 3 -50.77 -8.86 0.07
N MET A 4 -49.62 -8.50 0.64
CA MET A 4 -49.09 -7.15 0.45
C MET A 4 -48.33 -7.12 -0.89
N PRO A 5 -48.50 -6.09 -1.72
CA PRO A 5 -47.78 -5.98 -2.97
C PRO A 5 -46.29 -5.79 -2.68
N ALA A 6 -45.46 -6.72 -3.16
CA ALA A 6 -44.01 -6.59 -3.08
C ALA A 6 -43.58 -5.31 -3.80
N ALA A 7 -42.95 -4.38 -3.08
CA ALA A 7 -42.30 -3.24 -3.70
C ALA A 7 -41.28 -3.77 -4.71
N ALA A 8 -41.49 -3.48 -6.01
CA ALA A 8 -40.61 -3.97 -7.06
C ALA A 8 -39.15 -3.69 -6.72
N ALA A 9 -38.30 -4.73 -6.76
CA ALA A 9 -36.90 -4.68 -6.36
C ALA A 9 -36.18 -3.50 -7.04
N GLN A 10 -35.68 -2.57 -6.23
CA GLN A 10 -34.93 -1.42 -6.70
C GLN A 10 -33.51 -1.86 -7.06
N VAL A 11 -33.10 -1.67 -8.31
CA VAL A 11 -31.73 -1.92 -8.74
C VAL A 11 -30.83 -0.80 -8.19
N VAL A 12 -29.82 -1.18 -7.39
CA VAL A 12 -28.82 -0.27 -6.83
C VAL A 12 -27.47 -0.57 -7.49
N PRO A 13 -26.98 0.28 -8.40
CA PRO A 13 -25.67 0.07 -9.01
C PRO A 13 -24.55 0.32 -7.99
N VAL A 14 -23.63 -0.62 -7.89
CA VAL A 14 -22.39 -0.49 -7.10
C VAL A 14 -21.23 -0.46 -8.08
N ALA A 15 -20.37 0.55 -7.98
CA ALA A 15 -19.22 0.70 -8.86
C ALA A 15 -17.99 1.15 -8.08
N THR A 16 -16.83 0.64 -8.50
CA THR A 16 -15.50 1.07 -8.06
C THR A 16 -14.61 1.23 -9.29
N ALA A 17 -13.57 2.06 -9.20
CA ALA A 17 -12.64 2.34 -10.30
C ALA A 17 -11.20 1.92 -9.93
N ALA A 18 -11.07 0.73 -9.35
CA ALA A 18 -9.80 0.16 -8.89
C ALA A 18 -9.03 1.10 -7.93
N TRP A 19 -7.70 1.19 -8.05
CA TRP A 19 -6.82 1.91 -7.13
C TRP A 19 -5.77 2.75 -7.87
N GLY A 20 -5.15 3.69 -7.16
CA GLY A 20 -3.99 4.46 -7.63
C GLY A 20 -4.28 5.36 -8.82
N SER A 21 -5.53 5.82 -8.98
CA SER A 21 -5.97 6.63 -10.12
C SER A 21 -5.67 6.01 -11.49
N ARG A 22 -5.53 4.67 -11.56
CA ARG A 22 -5.26 3.96 -12.81
C ARG A 22 -6.45 4.02 -13.77
N TYR A 23 -7.67 4.06 -13.23
CA TYR A 23 -8.90 4.17 -13.99
C TYR A 23 -9.73 5.36 -13.52
N LEU A 24 -10.38 6.02 -14.47
CA LEU A 24 -11.45 6.97 -14.21
C LEU A 24 -12.78 6.23 -14.27
N GLY A 25 -13.53 6.22 -13.17
CA GLY A 25 -14.89 5.70 -13.16
C GLY A 25 -15.80 6.57 -14.03
N SER A 26 -16.52 5.96 -14.97
CA SER A 26 -17.50 6.64 -15.82
C SER A 26 -18.80 5.85 -15.83
N LEU A 27 -19.88 6.47 -15.38
CA LEU A 27 -21.23 5.91 -15.33
C LEU A 27 -22.22 6.91 -15.90
N GLN A 28 -23.05 6.43 -16.81
CA GLN A 28 -24.21 7.13 -17.32
C GLN A 28 -25.48 6.50 -16.75
N LEU A 29 -26.28 7.34 -16.09
CA LEU A 29 -27.55 6.94 -15.47
C LEU A 29 -28.70 7.56 -16.24
N THR A 30 -29.76 6.78 -16.45
CA THR A 30 -31.03 7.28 -16.97
C THR A 30 -32.08 7.14 -15.87
N MET A 31 -32.71 8.25 -15.50
CA MET A 31 -33.70 8.31 -14.42
C MET A 31 -35.07 8.69 -14.99
N ASN A 32 -36.12 8.03 -14.51
CA ASN A 32 -37.48 8.50 -14.70
C ASN A 32 -37.80 9.50 -13.57
N ILE A 33 -38.00 10.76 -13.94
CA ILE A 33 -38.21 11.85 -12.97
C ILE A 33 -39.58 11.80 -12.28
N THR A 34 -40.60 11.20 -12.92
CA THR A 34 -41.94 11.09 -12.37
C THR A 34 -42.02 9.98 -11.33
N SER A 35 -41.52 8.79 -11.67
CA SER A 35 -41.50 7.66 -10.74
C SER A 35 -40.30 7.69 -9.78
N ARG A 36 -39.35 8.60 -10.00
CA ARG A 36 -38.08 8.72 -9.27
C ARG A 36 -37.28 7.42 -9.26
N ARG A 37 -37.41 6.62 -10.32
CA ARG A 37 -36.75 5.32 -10.47
C ARG A 37 -35.65 5.35 -11.53
N LEU A 38 -34.59 4.60 -11.25
CA LEU A 38 -33.52 4.31 -12.19
C LEU A 38 -34.05 3.43 -13.32
N VAL A 39 -33.84 3.87 -14.56
CA VAL A 39 -34.26 3.18 -15.79
C VAL A 39 -33.13 2.34 -16.36
N SER A 40 -31.92 2.90 -16.42
CA SER A 40 -30.74 2.16 -16.88
C SER A 40 -29.44 2.73 -16.36
N VAL A 41 -28.42 1.88 -16.33
CA VAL A 41 -27.03 2.20 -16.00
C VAL A 41 -26.15 1.65 -17.11
N ARG A 42 -25.23 2.47 -17.61
CA ARG A 42 -24.16 2.03 -18.54
C ARG A 42 -22.86 2.68 -18.11
N GLY A 43 -21.74 2.01 -18.33
CA GLY A 43 -20.43 2.59 -18.07
C GLY A 43 -19.35 1.54 -17.92
N THR A 44 -18.12 1.94 -18.23
CA THR A 44 -16.92 1.13 -18.09
C THR A 44 -15.81 2.02 -17.54
N PRO A 45 -14.97 1.54 -16.61
CA PRO A 45 -13.80 2.30 -16.17
C PRO A 45 -12.90 2.65 -17.35
N ILE A 46 -12.53 3.91 -17.45
CA ILE A 46 -11.63 4.40 -18.50
C ILE A 46 -10.21 4.27 -17.98
N LEU A 47 -9.37 3.49 -18.66
CA LEU A 47 -7.95 3.40 -18.31
C LEU A 47 -7.29 4.75 -18.59
N LEU A 48 -6.83 5.45 -17.55
CA LEU A 48 -6.16 6.75 -17.71
C LEU A 48 -4.74 6.59 -18.28
N GLY A 49 -4.09 5.45 -18.02
CA GLY A 49 -2.85 5.07 -18.71
C GLY A 49 -1.72 6.10 -18.64
N GLY A 50 -0.76 5.96 -19.55
CA GLY A 50 0.43 6.79 -19.68
C GLY A 50 1.20 6.35 -20.93
N ILE A 51 2.40 6.88 -21.14
CA ILE A 51 3.27 6.44 -22.26
C ILE A 51 3.51 4.93 -22.13
N GLY A 52 3.09 4.16 -23.13
CA GLY A 52 3.17 2.68 -23.13
C GLY A 52 1.90 1.94 -22.68
N SER A 53 0.83 2.65 -22.34
CA SER A 53 -0.48 2.04 -22.09
C SER A 53 -1.23 1.74 -23.38
N SER A 54 -2.15 0.75 -23.35
CA SER A 54 -3.10 0.49 -24.43
C SER A 54 -4.14 1.62 -24.62
N ASN A 55 -4.25 2.55 -23.67
CA ASN A 55 -5.02 3.78 -23.79
C ASN A 55 -4.21 4.97 -23.25
N PRO A 56 -3.35 5.60 -24.07
CA PRO A 56 -2.53 6.71 -23.62
C PRO A 56 -3.37 7.98 -23.50
N VAL A 57 -3.71 8.39 -22.27
CA VAL A 57 -4.26 9.72 -22.01
C VAL A 57 -3.08 10.65 -21.71
N MET A 58 -2.89 11.66 -22.56
CA MET A 58 -1.81 12.63 -22.37
C MET A 58 -2.14 13.55 -21.18
N PRO A 59 -1.16 13.83 -20.29
CA PRO A 59 -1.35 14.81 -19.23
C PRO A 59 -1.69 16.19 -19.80
N ASP A 60 -2.62 16.88 -19.15
CA ASP A 60 -2.87 18.30 -19.45
C ASP A 60 -1.59 19.12 -19.20
N PRO A 61 -1.14 19.97 -20.14
CA PRO A 61 0.12 20.70 -20.01
C PRO A 61 0.19 21.61 -18.77
N ALA A 62 -0.91 22.29 -18.41
CA ALA A 62 -0.93 23.18 -17.26
C ALA A 62 -0.83 22.40 -15.95
N MET A 63 -1.56 21.28 -15.85
CA MET A 63 -1.47 20.39 -14.69
C MET A 63 -0.09 19.72 -14.58
N ALA A 64 0.48 19.28 -15.71
CA ALA A 64 1.82 18.68 -15.73
C ALA A 64 2.89 19.68 -15.27
N ALA A 65 2.82 20.94 -15.72
CA ALA A 65 3.71 22.00 -15.28
C ALA A 65 3.57 22.27 -13.77
N TRP A 66 2.33 22.34 -13.27
CA TRP A 66 2.07 22.54 -11.85
C TRP A 66 2.58 21.38 -10.98
N VAL A 67 2.34 20.13 -11.38
CA VAL A 67 2.86 18.95 -10.68
C VAL A 67 4.39 18.95 -10.68
N ALA A 68 5.03 19.29 -11.80
CA ALA A 68 6.49 19.37 -11.88
C ALA A 68 7.05 20.45 -10.94
N GLU A 69 6.42 21.63 -10.91
CA GLU A 69 6.79 22.73 -10.01
C GLU A 69 6.68 22.30 -8.54
N LYS A 70 5.53 21.75 -8.12
CA LYS A 70 5.32 21.34 -6.72
C LYS A 70 6.14 20.11 -6.34
N GLY A 71 6.47 19.26 -7.31
CA GLY A 71 7.29 18.07 -7.11
C GLY A 71 8.79 18.32 -7.03
N ALA A 72 9.30 19.49 -7.46
CA ALA A 72 10.73 19.72 -7.62
C ALA A 72 11.55 19.47 -6.35
N ALA A 73 11.12 20.02 -5.20
CA ALA A 73 11.81 19.83 -3.93
C ALA A 73 11.73 18.38 -3.42
N ILE A 74 10.58 17.72 -3.64
CA ILE A 74 10.37 16.32 -3.27
C ILE A 74 11.27 15.41 -4.11
N ASN A 75 11.35 15.65 -5.42
CA ASN A 75 12.20 14.89 -6.33
C ASN A 75 13.68 15.06 -5.96
N ALA A 76 14.12 16.28 -5.68
CA ALA A 76 15.48 16.53 -5.21
C ALA A 76 15.78 15.75 -3.93
N PHE A 77 14.87 15.78 -2.94
CA PHE A 77 15.02 15.01 -1.71
C PHE A 77 15.07 13.50 -1.96
N GLN A 78 14.19 12.97 -2.81
CA GLN A 78 14.16 11.55 -3.16
C GLN A 78 15.45 11.08 -3.83
N THR A 79 16.14 11.94 -4.59
CA THR A 79 17.41 11.59 -5.26
C THR A 79 18.64 11.58 -4.33
N GLN A 80 18.51 12.03 -3.08
CA GLN A 80 19.64 12.05 -2.15
C GLN A 80 20.10 10.62 -1.84
N VAL A 81 21.39 10.35 -2.05
CA VAL A 81 22.00 9.06 -1.76
C VAL A 81 22.26 8.95 -0.25
N ILE A 82 21.69 7.92 0.37
CA ILE A 82 21.79 7.63 1.81
C ILE A 82 22.67 6.40 2.11
N GLY A 83 23.11 5.68 1.08
CA GLY A 83 23.95 4.51 1.25
C GLY A 83 24.32 3.84 -0.07
N ARG A 84 24.88 2.64 0.03
CA ARG A 84 25.23 1.82 -1.13
C ARG A 84 25.03 0.33 -0.83
N ALA A 85 24.43 -0.38 -1.76
CA ALA A 85 24.33 -1.84 -1.73
C ALA A 85 25.39 -2.47 -2.63
N SER A 86 26.15 -3.45 -2.13
CA SER A 86 27.10 -4.24 -2.95
C SER A 86 26.41 -5.33 -3.77
N VAL A 87 25.24 -5.79 -3.32
CA VAL A 87 24.43 -6.85 -3.91
C VAL A 87 22.96 -6.43 -3.93
N PRO A 88 22.11 -7.00 -4.80
CA PRO A 88 20.68 -6.74 -4.74
C PRO A 88 20.10 -7.17 -3.38
N ILE A 89 19.27 -6.32 -2.78
CA ILE A 89 18.57 -6.61 -1.53
C ILE A 89 17.11 -6.87 -1.93
N ARG A 90 16.70 -8.14 -1.86
CA ARG A 90 15.42 -8.58 -2.42
C ARG A 90 14.42 -8.96 -1.35
N ARG A 91 13.15 -8.77 -1.66
CA ARG A 91 12.05 -9.46 -0.99
C ARG A 91 12.06 -10.94 -1.38
N ALA A 92 11.47 -11.75 -0.53
CA ALA A 92 11.20 -13.15 -0.82
C ALA A 92 9.70 -13.32 -1.14
N PRO A 93 9.29 -14.44 -1.75
CA PRO A 93 7.89 -14.80 -1.82
C PRO A 93 7.25 -14.74 -0.43
N TYR A 94 6.02 -14.25 -0.34
CA TYR A 94 5.32 -14.13 0.94
C TYR A 94 5.38 -15.43 1.74
N GLY A 95 5.72 -15.30 3.02
CA GLY A 95 5.89 -16.45 3.90
C GLY A 95 7.33 -16.92 4.10
N ASN A 96 8.31 -16.20 3.57
CA ASN A 96 9.73 -16.51 3.73
C ASN A 96 10.49 -15.30 4.27
N GLU A 97 11.60 -15.58 4.95
CA GLU A 97 12.58 -14.56 5.32
C GLU A 97 13.15 -13.88 4.07
N SER A 98 13.41 -12.58 4.17
CA SER A 98 13.92 -11.79 3.05
C SER A 98 14.99 -10.81 3.47
N ALA A 99 15.94 -10.53 2.57
CA ALA A 99 17.01 -9.57 2.83
C ALA A 99 16.47 -8.15 3.07
N ILE A 100 15.39 -7.75 2.38
CA ILE A 100 14.71 -6.48 2.63
C ILE A 100 14.05 -6.46 4.02
N GLY A 101 13.45 -7.57 4.44
CA GLY A 101 12.89 -7.72 5.79
C GLY A 101 13.96 -7.52 6.87
N ASN A 102 15.07 -8.26 6.76
CA ASN A 102 16.20 -8.16 7.67
C ASN A 102 16.79 -6.75 7.71
N LEU A 103 16.92 -6.09 6.57
CA LEU A 103 17.39 -4.70 6.50
C LEU A 103 16.41 -3.75 7.21
N ALA A 104 15.11 -3.89 6.96
CA ALA A 104 14.09 -3.01 7.52
C ALA A 104 14.00 -3.15 9.05
N THR A 105 14.01 -4.37 9.58
CA THR A 105 13.98 -4.61 11.03
C THR A 105 15.28 -4.16 11.70
N ALA A 106 16.44 -4.37 11.07
CA ALA A 106 17.72 -3.86 11.55
C ALA A 106 17.75 -2.32 11.56
N ALA A 107 17.24 -1.66 10.52
CA ALA A 107 17.16 -0.21 10.44
C ALA A 107 16.22 0.37 11.51
N ALA A 108 15.06 -0.25 11.74
CA ALA A 108 14.14 0.13 12.81
C ALA A 108 14.76 -0.03 14.21
N ALA A 109 15.49 -1.14 14.44
CA ALA A 109 16.23 -1.35 15.69
C ALA A 109 17.33 -0.28 15.87
N ALA A 110 18.09 0.04 14.82
CA ALA A 110 19.13 1.06 14.86
C ALA A 110 18.54 2.46 15.13
N TYR A 111 17.43 2.80 14.47
CA TYR A 111 16.72 4.05 14.70
C TYR A 111 16.24 4.17 16.15
N TRP A 112 15.58 3.14 16.69
CA TRP A 112 15.12 3.13 18.08
C TRP A 112 16.27 3.34 19.08
N ARG A 113 17.42 2.67 18.86
CA ARG A 113 18.62 2.85 19.70
C ARG A 113 19.19 4.26 19.61
N SER A 114 19.05 4.93 18.47
CA SER A 114 19.54 6.31 18.26
C SER A 114 18.66 7.38 18.92
N THR A 115 17.37 7.11 19.10
CA THR A 115 16.40 8.10 19.58
C THR A 115 16.28 8.20 21.10
N TRP A 116 16.97 7.33 21.86
CA TRP A 116 16.92 7.22 23.33
C TRP A 116 15.56 7.64 23.90
N GLU A 117 14.51 6.92 23.54
CA GLU A 117 13.17 7.25 24.03
C GLU A 117 13.06 6.80 25.50
N PRO A 118 12.92 7.72 26.49
CA PRO A 118 12.93 7.34 27.91
C PRO A 118 11.71 6.53 28.34
N GLN A 119 10.68 6.42 27.48
CA GLN A 119 9.38 5.88 27.82
C GLN A 119 9.38 4.35 27.92
N LEU A 120 10.43 3.68 27.43
CA LEU A 120 10.62 2.24 27.55
C LEU A 120 12.02 1.96 28.07
N ASN A 121 12.22 2.14 29.37
CA ASN A 121 13.45 1.82 30.12
C ASN A 121 13.73 0.30 30.15
N GLY A 122 13.86 -0.33 28.99
CA GLY A 122 14.10 -1.76 28.86
C GLY A 122 14.81 -2.11 27.57
N PRO A 123 15.49 -3.27 27.52
CA PRO A 123 16.16 -3.73 26.31
C PRO A 123 15.16 -4.00 25.18
N LEU A 124 15.57 -3.68 23.94
CA LEU A 124 14.87 -4.10 22.74
C LEU A 124 15.14 -5.59 22.48
N TYR A 125 14.10 -6.42 22.61
CA TYR A 125 14.20 -7.86 22.37
C TYR A 125 13.83 -8.27 20.95
N LEU A 126 12.84 -7.61 20.35
CA LEU A 126 12.24 -8.03 19.08
C LEU A 126 11.78 -6.81 18.27
N VAL A 127 12.01 -6.88 16.95
CA VAL A 127 11.42 -5.99 15.96
C VAL A 127 10.70 -6.87 14.95
N LEU A 128 9.46 -6.51 14.60
CA LEU A 128 8.67 -7.23 13.63
C LEU A 128 8.24 -6.28 12.50
N GLN A 129 8.37 -6.74 11.26
CA GLN A 129 7.85 -6.05 10.09
C GLN A 129 7.09 -7.03 9.21
N ASN A 130 5.80 -6.80 8.98
CA ASN A 130 5.05 -7.72 8.13
C ASN A 130 5.50 -7.60 6.66
N SER A 131 5.69 -8.73 6.00
CA SER A 131 6.17 -8.81 4.60
C SER A 131 5.33 -7.99 3.61
N GLY A 132 4.02 -7.85 3.84
CA GLY A 132 3.11 -7.05 3.01
C GLY A 132 3.37 -5.55 3.04
N GLY A 133 4.02 -5.07 4.11
CA GLY A 133 4.46 -3.69 4.26
C GLY A 133 5.69 -3.34 3.41
N LEU A 134 6.39 -4.34 2.85
CA LEU A 134 7.61 -4.19 2.06
C LEU A 134 7.29 -4.26 0.56
N ARG A 135 7.49 -3.16 -0.16
CA ARG A 135 6.86 -2.96 -1.48
C ARG A 135 7.83 -2.95 -2.67
N ALA A 136 9.12 -2.83 -2.41
CA ALA A 136 10.16 -2.83 -3.44
C ALA A 136 11.39 -3.63 -3.01
N ASP A 137 12.20 -3.99 -4.00
CA ASP A 137 13.56 -4.48 -3.82
C ASP A 137 14.53 -3.30 -4.01
N ILE A 138 15.77 -3.42 -3.53
CA ILE A 138 16.83 -2.44 -3.74
C ILE A 138 17.87 -3.02 -4.69
N ALA A 139 18.19 -2.28 -5.75
CA ALA A 139 19.23 -2.62 -6.70
C ALA A 139 20.65 -2.43 -6.10
N PRO A 140 21.67 -3.16 -6.57
CA PRO A 140 23.05 -2.86 -6.20
C PRO A 140 23.45 -1.46 -6.70
N GLY A 141 24.33 -0.79 -5.97
CA GLY A 141 24.75 0.58 -6.26
C GLY A 141 24.27 1.59 -5.23
N PRO A 142 24.26 2.89 -5.57
CA PRO A 142 23.75 3.94 -4.69
C PRO A 142 22.31 3.69 -4.29
N ILE A 143 22.00 3.88 -3.01
CA ILE A 143 20.65 3.79 -2.45
C ILE A 143 20.20 5.20 -2.14
N SER A 144 19.07 5.60 -2.70
CA SER A 144 18.48 6.92 -2.52
C SER A 144 17.38 6.92 -1.46
N VAL A 145 16.98 8.11 -1.00
CA VAL A 145 15.78 8.30 -0.17
C VAL A 145 14.53 7.74 -0.87
N GLY A 146 14.44 7.93 -2.19
CA GLY A 146 13.35 7.40 -3.01
C GLY A 146 13.28 5.87 -2.96
N ASP A 147 14.42 5.18 -2.95
CA ASP A 147 14.47 3.72 -2.81
C ASP A 147 13.94 3.27 -1.44
N ALA A 148 14.30 3.96 -0.37
CA ALA A 148 13.77 3.68 0.97
C ALA A 148 12.24 3.90 1.04
N PHE A 149 11.72 4.97 0.45
CA PHE A 149 10.27 5.19 0.35
C PHE A 149 9.58 4.14 -0.52
N ALA A 150 10.21 3.68 -1.61
CA ALA A 150 9.67 2.62 -2.44
C ALA A 150 9.56 1.29 -1.66
N VAL A 151 10.47 1.02 -0.72
CA VAL A 151 10.40 -0.14 0.16
C VAL A 151 9.26 0.01 1.19
N GLN A 152 9.12 1.15 1.86
CA GLN A 152 8.07 1.42 2.86
C GLN A 152 7.22 2.69 2.53
N PRO A 153 6.27 2.60 1.59
CA PRO A 153 5.62 3.78 1.01
C PRO A 153 4.42 4.32 1.81
N PHE A 154 4.08 3.73 2.95
CA PHE A 154 2.81 4.00 3.64
C PHE A 154 2.89 5.08 4.73
N GLY A 155 4.08 5.65 4.97
CA GLY A 155 4.26 6.64 6.04
C GLY A 155 4.00 6.06 7.44
N ASN A 156 4.23 4.75 7.61
CA ASN A 156 4.05 4.08 8.90
C ASN A 156 5.03 4.65 9.94
N LEU A 157 4.56 4.74 11.19
CA LEU A 157 5.39 5.11 12.32
C LEU A 157 5.97 3.86 12.97
N LEU A 158 7.19 3.97 13.49
CA LEU A 158 7.74 2.95 14.37
C LEU A 158 7.00 3.03 15.71
N ALA A 159 6.33 1.94 16.10
CA ALA A 159 5.65 1.83 17.38
C ALA A 159 6.39 0.86 18.28
N VAL A 160 6.58 1.25 19.54
CA VAL A 160 7.26 0.41 20.53
C VAL A 160 6.29 0.12 21.66
N LYS A 161 6.16 -1.16 22.00
CA LYS A 161 5.23 -1.63 23.02
C LYS A 161 5.84 -2.78 23.81
N GLN A 162 5.45 -2.88 25.08
CA GLN A 162 5.71 -4.06 25.89
C GLN A 162 4.56 -5.05 25.72
N PHE A 163 4.91 -6.30 25.51
CA PHE A 163 3.99 -7.43 25.42
C PHE A 163 4.52 -8.54 26.31
N ASP A 164 3.63 -9.35 26.86
CA ASP A 164 4.03 -10.60 27.47
C ASP A 164 4.41 -11.65 26.39
N GLY A 165 5.10 -12.71 26.81
CA GLY A 165 5.54 -13.76 25.88
C GLY A 165 4.40 -14.49 25.18
N TYR A 166 3.22 -14.59 25.82
CA TYR A 166 2.06 -15.24 25.23
C TYR A 166 1.43 -14.40 24.12
N GLN A 167 1.36 -13.07 24.29
CA GLN A 167 0.93 -12.13 23.26
C GLN A 167 1.87 -12.15 22.05
N ILE A 168 3.18 -12.20 22.28
CA ILE A 168 4.17 -12.34 21.20
C ILE A 168 3.97 -13.66 20.46
N TYR A 169 3.81 -14.77 21.18
CA TYR A 169 3.52 -16.08 20.60
C TYR A 169 2.26 -16.05 19.72
N LEU A 170 1.15 -15.52 20.23
CA LEU A 170 -0.09 -15.39 19.45
C LEU A 170 0.07 -14.52 18.21
N ALA A 171 0.83 -13.42 18.30
CA ALA A 171 1.10 -12.57 17.15
C ALA A 171 1.87 -13.32 16.05
N LEU A 172 2.85 -14.15 16.44
CA LEU A 172 3.60 -14.99 15.52
C LEU A 172 2.73 -16.09 14.89
N GLU A 173 1.88 -16.76 15.67
CA GLU A 173 0.88 -17.73 15.17
C GLU A 173 -0.04 -17.10 14.12
N VAL A 174 -0.56 -15.89 14.39
CA VAL A 174 -1.34 -15.14 13.40
C VAL A 174 -0.49 -14.85 12.15
N GLY A 175 0.76 -14.44 12.33
CA GLY A 175 1.71 -14.17 11.26
C GLY A 175 1.98 -15.36 10.33
N VAL A 176 1.87 -16.59 10.83
CA VAL A 176 2.09 -17.82 10.03
C VAL A 176 0.82 -18.60 9.67
N SER A 177 -0.33 -18.22 10.23
CA SER A 177 -1.62 -18.93 10.08
C SER A 177 -2.06 -19.25 8.64
N ASN A 178 -1.63 -18.47 7.64
CA ASN A 178 -2.06 -18.59 6.24
C ASN A 178 -0.92 -18.96 5.28
N LEU A 179 0.21 -19.46 5.78
CA LEU A 179 1.31 -19.91 4.92
C LEU A 179 0.84 -20.99 3.93
N GLY A 180 1.31 -20.91 2.68
CA GLY A 180 0.93 -21.85 1.62
C GLY A 180 -0.48 -21.66 1.03
N THR A 181 -1.28 -20.71 1.53
CA THR A 181 -2.59 -20.39 0.96
C THR A 181 -2.49 -19.24 -0.06
N THR A 182 -3.46 -19.14 -0.97
CA THR A 182 -3.57 -17.99 -1.91
C THR A 182 -3.85 -16.66 -1.20
N ASN A 183 -4.21 -16.70 0.09
CA ASN A 183 -4.56 -15.56 0.94
C ASN A 183 -3.53 -15.30 2.05
N SER A 184 -2.24 -15.62 1.82
CA SER A 184 -1.17 -15.37 2.80
C SER A 184 -1.07 -13.89 3.22
N GLY A 185 -1.55 -12.96 2.38
CA GLY A 185 -1.97 -11.61 2.81
C GLY A 185 -0.86 -10.72 3.37
N GLY A 186 0.42 -11.06 3.15
CA GLY A 186 1.56 -10.27 3.61
C GLY A 186 1.70 -10.17 5.14
N ARG A 187 1.06 -11.08 5.89
CA ARG A 187 1.08 -11.08 7.37
C ARG A 187 2.34 -11.69 7.97
N PHE A 188 3.13 -12.41 7.17
CA PHE A 188 4.34 -13.10 7.63
C PHE A 188 5.33 -12.11 8.26
N PRO A 189 5.77 -12.36 9.51
CA PRO A 189 6.69 -11.48 10.23
C PRO A 189 8.10 -11.63 9.69
N GLN A 190 8.69 -10.53 9.23
CA GLN A 190 10.13 -10.36 9.04
C GLN A 190 10.76 -9.83 10.33
#